data_AF-A0A653W866-F1
#
_entry.id   AF-A0A653W866-F1
#
_cell.length_a   1.000
_cell.length_b   1.000
_cell.length_c   1.000
_cell.angle_alpha   90.00
_cell.angle_beta   90.00
_cell.angle_gamma   90.00
#
_symmetry.space_group_name_H-M   'P 1'
#
loop_
_entity.id
_entity.type
_entity.pdbx_description
1 polymer ?
#
loop_
_entity_poly.entity_id
_entity_poly.type
_entity_poly.pdbx_seq_one_letter_code
_entity_poly.pdbx_strand_id
1 'polypeptide(L)'
;MEAPVKIKLRPALAAMAVLAAALGGTAATLNPAAATSAPTASTPSQGYLPGANHVFVINLENKGYDETWGPASAAPYLSQTLRSQGVLLNQYYGTAHNSQPNYVAQISGQGPNAQMQADCQTYTPFVGAGTASPGQAVGDGCVFPTGVPTVAGQLKAAGKTWKGYMEDMGSPCRHPALGAVDDTQKARVGDQYAARHNPFVYFAGITGSPDCAANDVDLTALATDLASAATTPNLSMITPNLCHDGHDSPCVDGHPGGLASADEWLKQWVPAITSSPAFKQDGVLVITFDESDGPQSDASACCGEGPGPNAALPGITGMGGGRVGALVLSPFTKGGTWSTTPYNHYSLLASIEDTFGLPYLGYAGTPGLNRFGLDVYNAKV
;
A
#
# COMPACT_ATOMS: atom_id res chain seq x y z
N MET A 1 -63.23 -4.84 16.02
CA MET A 1 -63.14 -6.03 16.88
C MET A 1 -63.51 -7.22 16.02
N GLU A 2 -62.52 -7.85 15.40
CA GLU A 2 -62.69 -9.07 14.61
C GLU A 2 -61.65 -10.08 15.08
N ALA A 3 -62.09 -11.33 15.24
CA ALA A 3 -61.36 -12.42 15.89
C ALA A 3 -60.33 -13.07 14.95
N PRO A 4 -59.27 -13.73 15.48
CA PRO A 4 -58.16 -14.23 14.68
C PRO A 4 -58.44 -15.64 14.12
N VAL A 5 -58.05 -15.84 12.85
CA VAL A 5 -58.07 -17.13 12.14
C VAL A 5 -56.84 -17.96 12.52
N LYS A 6 -57.07 -19.18 13.05
CA LYS A 6 -56.03 -20.20 13.29
C LYS A 6 -55.91 -21.13 12.08
N ILE A 7 -54.74 -21.16 11.43
CA ILE A 7 -54.43 -22.13 10.37
C ILE A 7 -53.67 -23.31 10.99
N LYS A 8 -54.23 -24.52 10.84
CA LYS A 8 -53.62 -25.81 11.22
C LYS A 8 -52.76 -26.34 10.07
N LEU A 9 -51.47 -26.60 10.33
CA LEU A 9 -50.61 -27.40 9.44
C LEU A 9 -51.00 -28.89 9.52
N ARG A 10 -51.03 -29.56 8.37
CA ARG A 10 -51.03 -31.03 8.25
C ARG A 10 -49.73 -31.47 7.53
N PRO A 11 -49.12 -32.60 7.94
CA PRO A 11 -47.87 -33.07 7.33
C PRO A 11 -48.15 -33.88 6.07
N ALA A 12 -47.31 -33.73 5.04
CA ALA A 12 -47.29 -34.60 3.88
C ALA A 12 -46.15 -35.63 4.04
N LEU A 13 -46.52 -36.91 4.13
CA LEU A 13 -45.62 -38.03 3.88
C LEU A 13 -45.36 -38.15 2.37
N ALA A 14 -44.10 -38.35 1.97
CA ALA A 14 -43.77 -38.94 0.69
C ALA A 14 -42.67 -40.00 0.88
N ALA A 15 -42.95 -41.19 0.37
CA ALA A 15 -42.23 -42.43 0.60
C ALA A 15 -41.02 -42.59 -0.33
N MET A 16 -40.08 -43.40 0.16
CA MET A 16 -38.86 -43.88 -0.51
C MET A 16 -39.15 -44.61 -1.83
N ALA A 17 -38.29 -44.39 -2.81
CA ALA A 17 -38.02 -45.34 -3.89
C ALA A 17 -36.53 -45.71 -3.86
N VAL A 18 -36.27 -46.98 -3.56
CA VAL A 18 -34.95 -47.63 -3.62
C VAL A 18 -34.76 -48.15 -5.05
N LEU A 19 -33.65 -47.80 -5.70
CA LEU A 19 -33.22 -48.44 -6.95
C LEU A 19 -31.87 -49.12 -6.71
N ALA A 20 -31.87 -50.44 -6.90
CA ALA A 20 -30.74 -51.32 -6.71
C ALA A 20 -29.65 -51.09 -7.78
N ALA A 21 -28.39 -50.95 -7.34
CA ALA A 21 -27.22 -50.92 -8.21
C ALA A 21 -26.51 -52.29 -8.15
N ALA A 22 -26.23 -52.83 -9.34
CA ALA A 22 -25.64 -54.13 -9.57
C ALA A 22 -24.17 -54.21 -9.09
N LEU A 23 -23.79 -55.37 -8.55
CA LEU A 23 -22.40 -55.73 -8.26
C LEU A 23 -21.65 -56.03 -9.56
N GLY A 24 -20.58 -55.27 -9.82
CA GLY A 24 -19.52 -55.61 -10.76
C GLY A 24 -18.19 -55.22 -10.12
N GLY A 25 -17.39 -56.20 -9.71
CA GLY A 25 -16.09 -55.96 -9.09
C GLY A 25 -15.00 -55.69 -10.12
N THR A 26 -14.16 -54.70 -9.86
CA THR A 26 -12.81 -54.56 -10.44
C THR A 26 -11.88 -53.83 -9.49
N ALA A 27 -10.80 -54.53 -9.12
CA ALA A 27 -9.46 -54.10 -8.67
C ALA A 27 -9.31 -52.76 -7.91
N ALA A 28 -8.89 -52.86 -6.65
CA ALA A 28 -8.31 -51.76 -5.90
C ALA A 28 -6.95 -51.35 -6.50
N THR A 29 -6.91 -50.24 -7.21
CA THR A 29 -5.66 -49.52 -7.53
C THR A 29 -5.33 -48.58 -6.39
N LEU A 30 -4.18 -48.81 -5.75
CA LEU A 30 -3.56 -47.90 -4.78
C LEU A 30 -3.37 -46.54 -5.45
N ASN A 31 -4.07 -45.51 -4.96
CA ASN A 31 -3.88 -44.14 -5.39
C ASN A 31 -2.62 -43.60 -4.68
N PRO A 32 -1.54 -43.22 -5.39
CA PRO A 32 -0.40 -42.60 -4.73
C PRO A 32 -0.83 -41.21 -4.21
N ALA A 33 -0.35 -40.89 -3.01
CA ALA A 33 -0.60 -39.64 -2.32
C ALA A 33 -0.46 -38.43 -3.26
N ALA A 34 -1.49 -37.57 -3.29
CA ALA A 34 -1.43 -36.28 -3.94
C ALA A 34 -0.31 -35.47 -3.28
N ALA A 35 0.82 -35.34 -3.98
CA ALA A 35 1.86 -34.38 -3.64
C ALA A 35 1.23 -33.00 -3.70
N THR A 36 1.13 -32.32 -2.56
CA THR A 36 0.80 -30.91 -2.47
C THR A 36 1.88 -30.12 -3.20
N SER A 37 1.61 -29.72 -4.44
CA SER A 37 2.46 -28.79 -5.18
C SER A 37 2.47 -27.46 -4.44
N ALA A 38 3.64 -27.08 -3.93
CA ALA A 38 3.89 -25.72 -3.47
C ALA A 38 3.54 -24.73 -4.60
N PRO A 39 2.97 -23.55 -4.30
CA PRO A 39 2.66 -22.57 -5.33
C PRO A 39 3.98 -22.17 -6.01
N THR A 40 4.07 -22.44 -7.31
CA THR A 40 5.17 -21.95 -8.14
C THR A 40 5.09 -20.44 -8.19
N ALA A 41 6.06 -19.76 -7.58
CA ALA A 41 6.26 -18.33 -7.75
C ALA A 41 6.38 -18.03 -9.26
N SER A 42 5.49 -17.20 -9.78
CA SER A 42 5.55 -16.74 -11.16
C SER A 42 6.80 -15.88 -11.35
N THR A 43 7.70 -16.28 -12.24
CA THR A 43 8.85 -15.48 -12.62
C THR A 43 8.38 -14.21 -13.35
N PRO A 44 8.86 -13.01 -12.99
CA PRO A 44 8.52 -11.75 -13.66
C PRO A 44 8.68 -11.83 -15.19
N SER A 45 7.60 -11.52 -15.93
CA SER A 45 7.73 -11.11 -17.33
C SER A 45 8.51 -9.79 -17.35
N GLN A 46 9.69 -9.80 -17.97
CA GLN A 46 10.63 -8.67 -18.06
C GLN A 46 9.94 -7.43 -18.66
N GLY A 47 9.38 -6.59 -17.80
CA GLY A 47 9.15 -5.19 -18.10
C GLY A 47 10.51 -4.50 -18.27
N TYR A 48 10.53 -3.32 -18.88
CA TYR A 48 11.75 -2.53 -18.88
C TYR A 48 12.08 -2.13 -17.43
N LEU A 49 13.15 -2.73 -16.88
CA LEU A 49 13.69 -2.36 -15.60
C LEU A 49 14.72 -1.25 -15.83
N PRO A 50 14.55 -0.06 -15.25
CA PRO A 50 15.67 0.87 -15.20
C PRO A 50 16.79 0.21 -14.41
N GLY A 51 18.05 0.57 -14.66
CA GLY A 51 19.18 0.17 -13.82
C GLY A 51 19.16 0.80 -12.43
N ALA A 52 17.96 1.07 -11.88
CA ALA A 52 17.74 1.70 -10.60
C ALA A 52 18.15 0.77 -9.45
N ASN A 53 18.72 1.35 -8.40
CA ASN A 53 19.09 0.61 -7.19
C ASN A 53 18.73 1.36 -5.90
N HIS A 54 18.14 2.55 -6.02
CA HIS A 54 17.56 3.32 -4.92
C HIS A 54 16.16 3.81 -5.31
N VAL A 55 15.14 3.38 -4.57
CA VAL A 55 13.75 3.82 -4.73
C VAL A 55 13.33 4.59 -3.49
N PHE A 56 12.81 5.79 -3.70
CA PHE A 56 12.23 6.65 -2.70
C PHE A 56 10.74 6.77 -2.99
N VAL A 57 9.91 6.62 -1.96
CA VAL A 57 8.47 6.84 -2.04
C VAL A 57 8.11 7.88 -1.00
N ILE A 58 7.56 9.00 -1.44
CA ILE A 58 6.91 9.99 -0.57
C ILE A 58 5.42 9.77 -0.70
N ASN A 59 4.77 9.48 0.43
CA ASN A 59 3.33 9.37 0.52
C ASN A 59 2.74 10.60 1.21
N LEU A 60 1.86 11.27 0.49
CA LEU A 60 0.99 12.34 0.96
C LEU A 60 -0.42 11.78 1.22
N GLU A 61 -1.32 12.58 1.78
CA GLU A 61 -2.62 12.12 2.28
C GLU A 61 -3.82 12.78 1.58
N ASN A 62 -4.88 11.98 1.34
CA ASN A 62 -6.26 12.35 1.02
C ASN A 62 -6.42 13.55 0.05
N LYS A 63 -5.97 13.40 -1.19
CA LYS A 63 -6.22 14.39 -2.24
C LYS A 63 -6.54 13.78 -3.59
N GLY A 64 -7.70 14.16 -4.13
CA GLY A 64 -8.10 13.80 -5.47
C GLY A 64 -7.21 14.43 -6.54
N TYR A 65 -7.10 13.75 -7.68
CA TYR A 65 -6.22 14.14 -8.78
C TYR A 65 -6.43 15.59 -9.24
N ASP A 66 -7.68 16.03 -9.38
CA ASP A 66 -7.98 17.37 -9.89
C ASP A 66 -7.65 18.47 -8.88
N GLU A 67 -7.75 18.21 -7.58
CA GLU A 67 -7.32 19.14 -6.52
C GLU A 67 -5.79 19.29 -6.51
N THR A 68 -5.07 18.17 -6.61
CA THR A 68 -3.60 18.15 -6.58
C THR A 68 -2.97 18.66 -7.86
N TRP A 69 -3.42 18.20 -9.02
CA TRP A 69 -2.74 18.41 -10.31
C TRP A 69 -3.44 19.40 -11.24
N GLY A 70 -4.61 19.90 -10.83
CA GLY A 70 -5.38 20.89 -11.55
C GLY A 70 -4.78 22.30 -11.47
N PRO A 71 -5.26 23.23 -12.30
CA PRO A 71 -4.75 24.60 -12.36
C PRO A 71 -4.98 25.42 -11.08
N ALA A 72 -5.89 24.97 -10.20
CA ALA A 72 -6.21 25.61 -8.93
C ALA A 72 -5.48 25.00 -7.73
N SER A 73 -4.54 24.07 -7.95
CA SER A 73 -3.80 23.40 -6.89
C SER A 73 -3.11 24.40 -5.96
N ALA A 74 -3.28 24.17 -4.64
CA ALA A 74 -2.56 24.91 -3.60
C ALA A 74 -1.10 24.45 -3.45
N ALA A 75 -0.66 23.45 -4.23
CA ALA A 75 0.70 22.94 -4.26
C ALA A 75 1.39 23.21 -5.62
N PRO A 76 1.75 24.46 -5.95
CA PRO A 76 2.35 24.81 -7.24
C PRO A 76 3.75 24.24 -7.45
N TYR A 77 4.54 24.01 -6.40
CA TYR A 77 5.81 23.32 -6.53
C TYR A 77 5.62 21.87 -6.95
N LEU A 78 4.70 21.13 -6.33
CA LEU A 78 4.37 19.77 -6.77
C LEU A 78 3.73 19.76 -8.18
N SER A 79 2.62 20.47 -8.34
CA SER A 79 1.73 20.38 -9.49
C SER A 79 2.27 21.00 -10.78
N GLN A 80 3.25 21.90 -10.67
CA GLN A 80 3.84 22.59 -11.81
C GLN A 80 5.36 22.37 -11.87
N THR A 81 6.08 22.71 -10.80
CA THR A 81 7.55 22.69 -10.81
C THR A 81 8.10 21.27 -10.91
N LEU A 82 7.74 20.38 -9.99
CA LEU A 82 8.16 18.98 -10.01
C LEU A 82 7.52 18.23 -11.18
N ARG A 83 6.25 18.50 -11.49
CA ARG A 83 5.58 17.92 -12.68
C ARG A 83 6.39 18.15 -13.96
N SER A 84 6.98 19.33 -14.14
CA SER A 84 7.82 19.63 -15.32
C SER A 84 9.14 18.83 -15.37
N GLN A 85 9.54 18.24 -14.25
CA GLN A 85 10.80 17.50 -14.09
C GLN A 85 10.62 15.98 -14.14
N GLY A 86 9.39 15.47 -13.95
CA GLY A 86 9.10 14.04 -13.91
C GLY A 86 8.09 13.57 -14.96
N VAL A 87 7.62 12.33 -14.78
CA VAL A 87 6.49 11.74 -15.50
C VAL A 87 5.27 11.71 -14.57
N LEU A 88 4.20 12.40 -14.96
CA LEU A 88 2.93 12.34 -14.24
C LEU A 88 2.14 11.08 -14.64
N LEU A 89 1.91 10.18 -13.68
CA LEU A 89 1.01 9.05 -13.81
C LEU A 89 -0.41 9.56 -13.54
N ASN A 90 -1.12 9.92 -14.60
CA ASN A 90 -2.41 10.59 -14.42
C ASN A 90 -3.57 9.61 -14.16
N GLN A 91 -3.39 8.31 -14.32
CA GLN A 91 -4.35 7.28 -13.95
C GLN A 91 -3.81 6.44 -12.79
N TYR A 92 -3.36 7.09 -11.73
CA TYR A 92 -2.90 6.41 -10.51
C TYR A 92 -3.98 6.50 -9.41
N TYR A 93 -4.26 5.37 -8.75
CA TYR A 93 -5.39 5.21 -7.83
C TYR A 93 -4.95 4.68 -6.45
N GLY A 94 -5.65 5.13 -5.41
CA GLY A 94 -5.61 4.47 -4.11
C GLY A 94 -6.31 3.10 -4.17
N THR A 95 -5.94 2.20 -3.28
CA THR A 95 -6.48 0.81 -3.19
C THR A 95 -7.54 0.66 -2.09
N ALA A 96 -7.58 1.60 -1.17
CA ALA A 96 -8.54 1.70 -0.10
C ALA A 96 -8.83 3.18 0.17
N HIS A 97 -9.83 3.46 0.99
CA HIS A 97 -10.25 4.83 1.26
C HIS A 97 -9.96 5.32 2.68
N ASN A 98 -9.28 4.54 3.49
CA ASN A 98 -8.66 5.04 4.71
C ASN A 98 -7.15 4.79 4.57
N SER A 99 -6.33 5.65 5.17
CA SER A 99 -4.90 5.68 4.88
C SER A 99 -4.19 4.36 5.15
N GLN A 100 -4.42 3.75 6.31
CA GLN A 100 -3.67 2.58 6.78
C GLN A 100 -3.59 1.43 5.74
N PRO A 101 -4.70 0.98 5.12
CA PRO A 101 -4.63 -0.08 4.13
C PRO A 101 -3.87 0.29 2.85
N ASN A 102 -3.81 1.56 2.46
CA ASN A 102 -3.00 1.98 1.31
C ASN A 102 -1.50 1.83 1.58
N TYR A 103 -1.01 2.22 2.77
CA TYR A 103 0.39 2.00 3.14
C TYR A 103 0.72 0.51 3.26
N VAL A 104 -0.18 -0.28 3.86
CA VAL A 104 -0.05 -1.74 3.95
C VAL A 104 0.05 -2.36 2.56
N ALA A 105 -0.81 -1.95 1.62
CA ALA A 105 -0.80 -2.42 0.24
C ALA A 105 0.56 -2.17 -0.43
N GLN A 106 1.16 -1.00 -0.21
CA GLN A 106 2.44 -0.61 -0.81
C GLN A 106 3.66 -1.39 -0.32
N ILE A 107 3.60 -2.08 0.82
CA ILE A 107 4.73 -2.88 1.33
C ILE A 107 4.47 -4.39 1.39
N SER A 108 3.23 -4.84 1.20
CA SER A 108 2.86 -6.25 1.41
C SER A 108 1.87 -6.82 0.40
N GLY A 109 1.25 -5.95 -0.41
CA GLY A 109 0.20 -6.32 -1.34
C GLY A 109 -1.07 -6.85 -0.67
N GLN A 110 -1.24 -6.66 0.64
CA GLN A 110 -2.46 -7.06 1.36
C GLN A 110 -3.57 -6.04 1.14
N GLY A 111 -4.79 -6.52 0.88
CA GLY A 111 -6.00 -5.71 0.88
C GLY A 111 -6.62 -5.54 2.27
N PRO A 112 -7.54 -4.57 2.42
CA PRO A 112 -8.11 -4.22 3.72
C PRO A 112 -9.08 -5.27 4.26
N ASN A 113 -9.29 -5.22 5.58
CA ASN A 113 -10.46 -5.75 6.28
C ASN A 113 -11.26 -4.61 6.95
N ALA A 114 -12.25 -4.94 7.78
CA ALA A 114 -13.09 -3.95 8.44
C ALA A 114 -12.33 -3.05 9.42
N GLN A 115 -11.34 -3.57 10.16
CA GLN A 115 -10.55 -2.77 11.10
C GLN A 115 -9.56 -1.84 10.37
N MET A 116 -8.98 -2.31 9.26
CA MET A 116 -8.10 -1.50 8.42
C MET A 116 -8.85 -0.35 7.72
N GLN A 117 -10.09 -0.60 7.24
CA GLN A 117 -10.99 0.45 6.72
C GLN A 117 -11.43 1.48 7.77
N ALA A 118 -11.00 1.33 9.02
CA ALA A 118 -11.20 2.30 10.08
C ALA A 118 -9.85 2.79 10.63
N ASP A 119 -8.76 2.69 9.88
CA ASP A 119 -7.40 3.05 10.29
C ASP A 119 -6.90 2.38 11.57
N CYS A 120 -7.40 1.17 11.87
CA CYS A 120 -6.92 0.39 13.01
C CYS A 120 -7.00 1.17 14.34
N GLN A 121 -8.16 1.78 14.64
CA GLN A 121 -8.39 2.57 15.87
C GLN A 121 -7.92 1.87 17.15
N THR A 122 -8.01 0.54 17.19
CA THR A 122 -7.36 -0.29 18.19
C THR A 122 -6.32 -1.14 17.48
N TYR A 123 -5.10 -1.16 18.01
CA TYR A 123 -3.95 -1.84 17.44
C TYR A 123 -4.03 -3.35 17.68
N THR A 124 -4.96 -3.98 16.99
CA THR A 124 -5.44 -5.34 17.25
C THR A 124 -4.55 -6.38 16.55
N PRO A 125 -4.06 -7.43 17.27
CA PRO A 125 -3.40 -8.57 16.65
C PRO A 125 -4.27 -9.20 15.56
N PHE A 126 -3.69 -9.47 14.40
CA PHE A 126 -4.39 -10.12 13.32
C PHE A 126 -4.60 -11.60 13.64
N VAL A 127 -5.86 -12.04 13.60
CA VAL A 127 -6.28 -13.43 13.78
C VAL A 127 -6.62 -14.01 12.41
N GLY A 128 -5.72 -14.83 11.89
CA GLY A 128 -5.85 -15.43 10.57
C GLY A 128 -6.76 -16.66 10.53
N ALA A 129 -7.52 -16.77 9.44
CA ALA A 129 -8.32 -17.92 9.05
C ALA A 129 -7.70 -18.69 7.87
N GLY A 130 -6.64 -18.16 7.25
CA GLY A 130 -5.91 -18.80 6.15
C GLY A 130 -5.31 -17.76 5.19
N THR A 131 -5.00 -18.21 3.97
CA THR A 131 -4.50 -17.36 2.89
C THR A 131 -5.30 -17.62 1.62
N ALA A 132 -5.74 -16.56 0.95
CA ALA A 132 -6.41 -16.60 -0.34
C ALA A 132 -5.44 -16.16 -1.46
N SER A 133 -5.66 -16.65 -2.68
CA SER A 133 -4.83 -16.23 -3.82
C SER A 133 -5.18 -14.80 -4.27
N PRO A 134 -4.20 -13.97 -4.66
CA PRO A 134 -2.76 -14.17 -4.53
C PRO A 134 -2.27 -13.69 -3.15
N GLY A 135 -1.80 -14.62 -2.30
CA GLY A 135 -1.09 -14.30 -1.06
C GLY A 135 -1.81 -13.43 -0.02
N GLN A 136 -3.14 -13.30 -0.06
CA GLN A 136 -3.94 -12.48 0.86
C GLN A 136 -4.16 -13.21 2.18
N ALA A 137 -3.69 -12.66 3.29
CA ALA A 137 -4.02 -13.14 4.63
C ALA A 137 -5.51 -12.90 4.89
N VAL A 138 -6.26 -13.97 5.16
CA VAL A 138 -7.70 -13.89 5.43
C VAL A 138 -7.90 -13.83 6.93
N GLY A 139 -8.62 -12.84 7.45
CA GLY A 139 -8.81 -12.68 8.89
C GLY A 139 -9.19 -11.27 9.32
N ASP A 140 -9.17 -11.06 10.63
CA ASP A 140 -9.56 -9.82 11.30
C ASP A 140 -8.44 -9.31 12.22
N GLY A 141 -8.43 -8.00 12.50
CA GLY A 141 -7.32 -7.30 13.16
C GLY A 141 -6.43 -6.57 12.14
N CYS A 142 -5.41 -5.86 12.60
CA CYS A 142 -4.61 -4.98 11.74
C CYS A 142 -3.09 -5.12 11.94
N VAL A 143 -2.64 -5.92 12.92
CA VAL A 143 -1.22 -6.23 13.11
C VAL A 143 -0.94 -7.65 12.62
N PHE A 144 -0.46 -7.78 11.39
CA PHE A 144 -0.21 -9.06 10.74
C PHE A 144 0.85 -9.90 11.48
N PRO A 145 0.69 -11.23 11.55
CA PRO A 145 1.67 -12.11 12.18
C PRO A 145 2.96 -12.19 11.35
N THR A 146 4.02 -12.75 11.93
CA THR A 146 5.36 -12.90 11.30
C THR A 146 5.34 -13.70 9.99
N GLY A 147 4.30 -14.50 9.74
CA GLY A 147 4.13 -15.27 8.52
C GLY A 147 3.63 -14.47 7.31
N VAL A 148 3.19 -13.23 7.48
CA VAL A 148 2.79 -12.36 6.36
C VAL A 148 4.01 -11.58 5.86
N PRO A 149 4.45 -11.82 4.61
CA PRO A 149 5.65 -11.20 4.07
C PRO A 149 5.47 -9.71 3.75
N THR A 150 6.60 -8.98 3.77
CA THR A 150 6.71 -7.59 3.33
C THR A 150 7.91 -7.43 2.39
N VAL A 151 7.91 -6.37 1.59
CA VAL A 151 9.02 -6.00 0.70
C VAL A 151 10.29 -5.71 1.51
N ALA A 152 10.16 -5.17 2.73
CA ALA A 152 11.25 -5.02 3.69
C ALA A 152 11.92 -6.38 4.02
N GLY A 153 11.11 -7.41 4.29
CA GLY A 153 11.60 -8.77 4.50
C GLY A 153 12.28 -9.37 3.26
N GLN A 154 11.73 -9.12 2.07
CA GLN A 154 12.31 -9.58 0.80
C GLN A 154 13.66 -8.90 0.51
N LEU A 155 13.76 -7.59 0.69
CA LEU A 155 14.98 -6.82 0.51
C LEU A 155 16.07 -7.35 1.44
N LYS A 156 15.77 -7.53 2.72
CA LYS A 156 16.70 -8.11 3.68
C LYS A 156 17.18 -9.50 3.25
N ALA A 157 16.27 -10.36 2.81
CA ALA A 157 16.61 -11.70 2.31
C ALA A 157 17.51 -11.66 1.05
N ALA A 158 17.37 -10.61 0.24
CA ALA A 158 18.20 -10.36 -0.94
C ALA A 158 19.51 -9.60 -0.63
N GLY A 159 19.82 -9.31 0.63
CA GLY A 159 20.99 -8.53 1.02
C GLY A 159 20.91 -7.04 0.67
N LYS A 160 19.69 -6.52 0.51
CA LYS A 160 19.37 -5.11 0.25
C LYS A 160 18.86 -4.43 1.51
N THR A 161 18.95 -3.11 1.54
CA THR A 161 18.57 -2.26 2.69
C THR A 161 17.24 -1.58 2.45
N TRP A 162 16.51 -1.33 3.53
CA TRP A 162 15.26 -0.56 3.51
C TRP A 162 15.23 0.35 4.74
N LYS A 163 14.49 1.46 4.63
CA LYS A 163 14.22 2.34 5.77
C LYS A 163 12.88 3.07 5.60
N GLY A 164 12.15 3.20 6.71
CA GLY A 164 11.01 4.09 6.89
C GLY A 164 11.45 5.37 7.58
N TYR A 165 11.01 6.51 7.05
CA TYR A 165 11.29 7.84 7.58
C TYR A 165 9.96 8.55 7.85
N MET A 166 9.59 8.60 9.12
CA MET A 166 8.29 9.09 9.57
C MET A 166 8.49 10.41 10.32
N GLU A 167 7.90 11.50 9.84
CA GLU A 167 8.04 12.81 10.50
C GLU A 167 7.32 12.82 11.86
N ASP A 168 7.92 13.50 12.84
CA ASP A 168 7.48 13.58 14.24
C ASP A 168 7.38 12.23 14.97
N MET A 169 7.93 11.15 14.42
CA MET A 169 7.87 9.85 15.08
C MET A 169 8.66 9.86 16.40
N GLY A 170 9.74 10.64 16.47
CA GLY A 170 10.55 10.86 17.66
C GLY A 170 11.40 9.64 18.02
N SER A 171 10.78 8.58 18.53
CA SER A 171 11.47 7.33 18.88
C SER A 171 11.36 6.29 17.75
N PRO A 172 12.44 5.58 17.38
CA PRO A 172 12.36 4.49 16.42
C PRO A 172 11.32 3.43 16.79
N CYS A 173 10.68 2.83 15.79
CA CYS A 173 9.63 1.82 15.95
C CYS A 173 8.48 2.26 16.87
N ARG A 174 8.04 3.53 16.81
CA ARG A 174 6.96 4.02 17.66
C ARG A 174 5.61 3.48 17.19
N HIS A 175 4.97 2.66 18.03
CA HIS A 175 3.62 2.17 17.79
C HIS A 175 2.88 1.84 19.11
N PRO A 176 1.54 1.74 19.10
CA PRO A 176 0.77 1.33 20.27
C PRO A 176 1.13 -0.09 20.74
N ALA A 177 0.86 -0.40 22.00
CA ALA A 177 0.89 -1.78 22.48
C ALA A 177 -0.25 -2.60 21.84
N LEU A 178 -0.04 -3.89 21.63
CA LEU A 178 -1.08 -4.77 21.09
C LEU A 178 -2.35 -4.73 21.95
N GLY A 179 -3.49 -4.50 21.30
CA GLY A 179 -4.80 -4.35 21.93
C GLY A 179 -5.06 -2.97 22.56
N ALA A 180 -4.12 -2.04 22.50
CA ALA A 180 -4.33 -0.66 22.94
C ALA A 180 -5.04 0.15 21.86
N VAL A 181 -5.80 1.17 22.29
CA VAL A 181 -6.28 2.22 21.40
C VAL A 181 -5.08 2.98 20.85
N ASP A 182 -5.07 3.23 19.54
CA ASP A 182 -4.05 4.05 18.92
C ASP A 182 -4.28 5.52 19.28
N ASP A 183 -3.34 6.09 20.04
CA ASP A 183 -3.44 7.45 20.54
C ASP A 183 -2.83 8.48 19.58
N THR A 184 -2.27 8.03 18.45
CA THR A 184 -1.72 8.81 17.34
C THR A 184 -2.72 9.09 16.22
N GLN A 185 -3.97 8.65 16.39
CA GLN A 185 -5.07 8.88 15.45
C GLN A 185 -5.40 10.38 15.26
N LYS A 186 -4.98 11.24 16.20
CA LYS A 186 -5.18 12.69 16.14
C LYS A 186 -3.90 13.41 16.52
N ALA A 187 -3.56 14.42 15.73
CA ALA A 187 -2.45 15.33 16.02
C ALA A 187 -2.62 16.01 17.39
N ARG A 188 -1.52 16.22 18.09
CA ARG A 188 -1.42 17.05 19.29
C ARG A 188 -0.32 18.07 19.09
N VAL A 189 -0.40 19.21 19.77
CA VAL A 189 0.68 20.21 19.71
C VAL A 189 1.98 19.55 20.21
N GLY A 190 3.00 19.52 19.35
CA GLY A 190 4.29 18.89 19.62
C GLY A 190 4.38 17.38 19.29
N ASP A 191 3.31 16.78 18.75
CA ASP A 191 3.29 15.38 18.31
C ASP A 191 2.22 15.18 17.23
N GLN A 192 2.66 15.16 15.97
CA GLN A 192 1.79 15.01 14.80
C GLN A 192 2.07 13.74 14.00
N TYR A 193 2.81 12.79 14.58
CA TYR A 193 3.00 11.47 14.00
C TYR A 193 1.70 10.68 14.04
N ALA A 194 1.45 9.89 12.99
CA ALA A 194 0.31 8.99 12.89
C ALA A 194 0.78 7.58 12.52
N ALA A 195 0.56 6.61 13.43
CA ALA A 195 0.94 5.22 13.18
C ALA A 195 0.26 4.64 11.94
N ARG A 196 -0.97 5.09 11.62
CA ARG A 196 -1.70 4.70 10.40
C ARG A 196 -0.97 5.04 9.09
N HIS A 197 -0.04 6.00 9.08
CA HIS A 197 0.77 6.33 7.90
C HIS A 197 2.15 5.61 7.88
N ASN A 198 2.40 4.74 8.87
CA ASN A 198 3.61 3.93 8.98
C ASN A 198 3.23 2.45 8.78
N PRO A 199 3.46 1.86 7.60
CA PRO A 199 3.04 0.49 7.36
C PRO A 199 3.88 -0.54 8.13
N PHE A 200 5.13 -0.23 8.46
CA PHE A 200 6.08 -1.19 9.04
C PHE A 200 5.64 -1.67 10.42
N VAL A 201 5.00 -0.78 11.19
CA VAL A 201 4.51 -1.14 12.52
C VAL A 201 3.35 -2.12 12.47
N TYR A 202 2.67 -2.33 11.35
CA TYR A 202 1.57 -3.29 11.26
C TYR A 202 2.00 -4.73 10.98
N PHE A 203 3.30 -5.04 11.01
CA PHE A 203 3.82 -6.39 10.77
C PHE A 203 4.68 -6.87 11.93
N ALA A 204 4.22 -7.91 12.63
CA ALA A 204 4.96 -8.54 13.73
C ALA A 204 6.33 -9.10 13.28
N GLY A 205 6.49 -9.43 11.99
CA GLY A 205 7.78 -9.79 11.41
C GLY A 205 8.83 -8.68 11.45
N ILE A 206 8.38 -7.42 11.51
CA ILE A 206 9.23 -6.24 11.64
C ILE A 206 9.30 -5.81 13.10
N THR A 207 8.18 -5.52 13.76
CA THR A 207 8.13 -5.01 15.15
C THR A 207 8.69 -6.00 16.17
N GLY A 208 8.62 -7.31 15.89
CA GLY A 208 9.25 -8.35 16.70
C GLY A 208 10.76 -8.53 16.47
N SER A 209 11.39 -7.72 15.61
CA SER A 209 12.79 -7.85 15.21
C SER A 209 13.60 -6.58 15.50
N PRO A 210 14.95 -6.68 15.60
CA PRO A 210 15.81 -5.49 15.72
C PRO A 210 15.72 -4.54 14.52
N ASP A 211 15.21 -4.99 13.36
CA ASP A 211 15.11 -4.16 12.17
C ASP A 211 14.17 -2.97 12.39
N CYS A 212 13.12 -3.11 13.20
CA CYS A 212 12.19 -2.01 13.43
C CYS A 212 12.89 -0.81 14.05
N ALA A 213 13.63 -1.00 15.15
CA ALA A 213 14.35 0.09 15.79
C ALA A 213 15.52 0.65 14.94
N ALA A 214 16.05 -0.15 14.01
CA ALA A 214 17.16 0.27 13.13
C ALA A 214 16.67 1.02 11.89
N ASN A 215 15.51 0.62 11.36
CA ASN A 215 15.05 1.00 10.02
C ASN A 215 13.72 1.74 10.00
N ASP A 216 12.88 1.66 11.02
CA ASP A 216 11.68 2.50 11.14
C ASP A 216 12.01 3.66 12.07
N VAL A 217 12.37 4.80 11.48
CA VAL A 217 13.00 5.92 12.19
C VAL A 217 12.31 7.25 11.91
N ASP A 218 12.62 8.24 12.75
CA ASP A 218 12.18 9.61 12.54
C ASP A 218 12.79 10.19 11.25
N LEU A 219 12.03 11.06 10.55
CA LEU A 219 12.44 11.71 9.31
C LEU A 219 13.79 12.43 9.41
N THR A 220 14.16 12.93 10.59
CA THR A 220 15.46 13.60 10.83
C THR A 220 16.67 12.74 10.46
N ALA A 221 16.54 11.41 10.44
CA ALA A 221 17.60 10.49 10.01
C ALA A 221 17.89 10.58 8.50
N LEU A 222 16.93 10.98 7.67
CA LEU A 222 17.02 10.95 6.21
C LEU A 222 18.20 11.77 5.68
N ALA A 223 18.42 12.98 6.23
CA ALA A 223 19.51 13.85 5.79
C ALA A 223 20.90 13.21 5.97
N THR A 224 21.08 12.40 7.02
CA THR A 224 22.33 11.67 7.26
C THR A 224 22.51 10.55 6.25
N ASP A 225 21.46 9.78 5.99
CA ASP A 225 21.52 8.63 5.08
C ASP A 225 21.71 9.07 3.62
N LEU A 226 21.21 10.24 3.22
CA LEU A 226 21.41 10.84 1.89
C LEU A 226 22.85 11.33 1.62
N ALA A 227 23.74 11.34 2.62
CA ALA A 227 25.09 11.88 2.47
C ALA A 227 25.97 11.09 1.48
N SER A 228 25.67 9.80 1.26
CA SER A 228 26.40 8.95 0.31
C SER A 228 25.51 7.85 -0.26
N ALA A 229 25.87 7.33 -1.44
CA ALA A 229 25.16 6.18 -2.01
C ALA A 229 25.25 4.91 -1.14
N ALA A 230 26.30 4.79 -0.30
CA ALA A 230 26.47 3.63 0.58
C ALA A 230 25.58 3.68 1.84
N THR A 231 25.19 4.89 2.26
CA THR A 231 24.35 5.11 3.45
C THR A 231 22.87 5.23 3.11
N THR A 232 22.54 5.57 1.86
CA THR A 232 21.16 5.62 1.40
C THR A 232 20.60 4.20 1.25
N PRO A 233 19.43 3.87 1.81
CA PRO A 233 18.86 2.53 1.69
C PRO A 233 18.35 2.28 0.27
N ASN A 234 18.31 1.01 -0.14
CA ASN A 234 17.75 0.65 -1.46
C ASN A 234 16.29 1.05 -1.57
N LEU A 235 15.49 0.87 -0.51
CA LEU A 235 14.11 1.38 -0.43
C LEU A 235 13.98 2.39 0.72
N SER A 236 13.56 3.61 0.40
CA SER A 236 13.19 4.66 1.37
C SER A 236 11.67 4.91 1.28
N MET A 237 10.92 4.56 2.32
CA MET A 237 9.52 4.98 2.45
C MET A 237 9.48 6.21 3.36
N ILE A 238 8.88 7.31 2.89
CA ILE A 238 8.93 8.61 3.55
C ILE A 238 7.51 9.13 3.71
N THR A 239 7.13 9.47 4.93
CA THR A 239 5.80 9.99 5.25
C THR A 239 5.92 11.27 6.07
N PRO A 240 5.33 12.40 5.63
CA PRO A 240 5.18 13.59 6.46
C PRO A 240 4.25 13.36 7.65
N ASN A 241 4.26 14.30 8.60
CA ASN A 241 3.35 14.30 9.73
C ASN A 241 1.97 14.84 9.31
N LEU A 242 1.00 14.81 10.21
CA LEU A 242 -0.36 15.27 9.93
C LEU A 242 -0.45 16.74 9.49
N CYS A 243 0.55 17.59 9.76
CA CYS A 243 0.52 18.97 9.29
C CYS A 243 1.03 19.13 7.85
N HIS A 244 1.91 18.23 7.42
CA HIS A 244 2.65 18.33 6.16
C HIS A 244 2.23 17.29 5.11
N ASP A 245 1.32 16.39 5.44
CA ASP A 245 0.87 15.31 4.55
C ASP A 245 -0.05 15.77 3.42
N GLY A 246 -0.64 16.96 3.52
CA GLY A 246 -1.51 17.52 2.49
C GLY A 246 -3.01 17.44 2.82
N HIS A 247 -3.38 16.75 3.89
CA HIS A 247 -4.77 16.52 4.28
C HIS A 247 -5.23 17.45 5.40
N ASP A 248 -4.62 17.39 6.58
CA ASP A 248 -5.16 18.11 7.74
C ASP A 248 -4.94 19.62 7.59
N SER A 249 -6.02 20.40 7.72
CA SER A 249 -5.98 21.86 7.64
C SER A 249 -7.10 22.49 8.47
N PRO A 250 -6.80 23.49 9.32
CA PRO A 250 -5.46 23.90 9.75
C PRO A 250 -4.77 22.83 10.60
N CYS A 251 -3.45 22.92 10.75
CA CYS A 251 -2.70 22.07 11.68
C CYS A 251 -3.11 22.34 13.14
N VAL A 252 -2.91 21.36 14.02
CA VAL A 252 -3.29 21.46 15.44
C VAL A 252 -2.55 22.58 16.20
N ASP A 253 -1.40 22.98 15.69
CA ASP A 253 -0.55 24.04 16.23
C ASP A 253 -0.81 25.43 15.59
N GLY A 254 -1.79 25.52 14.69
CA GLY A 254 -2.21 26.77 14.05
C GLY A 254 -1.52 27.08 12.72
N HIS A 255 -0.62 26.21 12.22
CA HIS A 255 -0.09 26.33 10.86
C HIS A 255 -1.17 26.05 9.80
N PRO A 256 -0.98 26.48 8.53
CA PRO A 256 -2.01 26.37 7.49
C PRO A 256 -2.48 24.95 7.18
N GLY A 257 -1.57 23.97 7.19
CA GLY A 257 -1.88 22.59 6.80
C GLY A 257 -2.22 22.42 5.32
N GLY A 258 -2.77 21.26 4.99
CA GLY A 258 -3.25 20.93 3.65
C GLY A 258 -2.14 20.95 2.58
N LEU A 259 -2.54 20.99 1.32
CA LEU A 259 -1.62 20.99 0.17
C LEU A 259 -0.59 22.13 0.19
N ALA A 260 -0.90 23.27 0.79
CA ALA A 260 0.06 24.38 0.91
C ALA A 260 1.24 24.02 1.82
N SER A 261 0.98 23.40 2.98
CA SER A 261 2.03 22.89 3.86
C SER A 261 2.82 21.76 3.21
N ALA A 262 2.15 20.83 2.53
CA ALA A 262 2.81 19.74 1.79
C ALA A 262 3.74 20.29 0.69
N ASP A 263 3.33 21.34 -0.03
CA ASP A 263 4.15 21.97 -1.07
C ASP A 263 5.46 22.55 -0.53
N GLU A 264 5.40 23.24 0.63
CA GLU A 264 6.59 23.76 1.30
C GLU A 264 7.47 22.65 1.85
N TRP A 265 6.88 21.62 2.43
CA TRP A 265 7.61 20.44 2.90
C TRP A 265 8.36 19.74 1.75
N LEU A 266 7.71 19.59 0.59
CA LEU A 266 8.34 19.02 -0.61
C LEU A 266 9.49 19.89 -1.13
N LYS A 267 9.41 21.23 -1.04
CA LYS A 267 10.52 22.14 -1.41
C LYS A 267 11.78 21.90 -0.59
N GLN A 268 11.65 21.38 0.63
CA GLN A 268 12.79 21.00 1.45
C GLN A 268 13.33 19.63 1.04
N TRP A 269 12.48 18.60 1.01
CA TRP A 269 12.94 17.22 0.96
C TRP A 269 13.21 16.70 -0.46
N VAL A 270 12.43 17.14 -1.46
CA VAL A 270 12.65 16.69 -2.84
C VAL A 270 14.03 17.13 -3.37
N PRO A 271 14.48 18.39 -3.17
CA PRO A 271 15.85 18.77 -3.53
C PRO A 271 16.92 18.01 -2.74
N ALA A 272 16.71 17.72 -1.45
CA ALA A 272 17.64 16.93 -0.66
C ALA A 272 17.83 15.51 -1.25
N ILE A 273 16.72 14.85 -1.59
CA ILE A 273 16.73 13.52 -2.21
C ILE A 273 17.37 13.57 -3.60
N THR A 274 16.86 14.44 -4.48
CA THR A 274 17.28 14.48 -5.89
C THR A 274 18.72 14.97 -6.09
N SER A 275 19.26 15.70 -5.12
CA SER A 275 20.67 16.12 -5.12
C SER A 275 21.64 15.09 -4.52
N SER A 276 21.12 14.05 -3.83
CA SER A 276 21.93 13.02 -3.17
C SER A 276 22.75 12.17 -4.16
N PRO A 277 23.89 11.60 -3.73
CA PRO A 277 24.70 10.73 -4.59
C PRO A 277 23.94 9.50 -5.10
N ALA A 278 23.17 8.82 -4.24
CA ALA A 278 22.38 7.65 -4.62
C ALA A 278 21.33 8.00 -5.68
N PHE A 279 20.60 9.10 -5.52
CA PHE A 279 19.58 9.47 -6.49
C PHE A 279 20.17 9.76 -7.88
N LYS A 280 21.28 10.52 -7.91
CA LYS A 280 21.98 10.84 -9.17
C LYS A 280 22.58 9.62 -9.86
N GLN A 281 22.97 8.61 -9.08
CA GLN A 281 23.54 7.38 -9.60
C GLN A 281 22.46 6.54 -10.31
N ASP A 282 21.39 6.19 -9.60
CA ASP A 282 20.41 5.20 -10.03
C ASP A 282 19.08 5.30 -9.24
N GLY A 283 18.66 6.54 -8.96
CA GLY A 283 17.47 6.84 -8.16
C GLY A 283 16.14 6.87 -8.91
N VAL A 284 15.07 6.43 -8.23
CA VAL A 284 13.68 6.68 -8.61
C VAL A 284 12.97 7.29 -7.40
N LEU A 285 12.37 8.47 -7.55
CA LEU A 285 11.50 9.08 -6.55
C LEU A 285 10.06 9.04 -7.06
N VAL A 286 9.18 8.42 -6.29
CA VAL A 286 7.73 8.40 -6.51
C VAL A 286 7.10 9.29 -5.45
N ILE A 287 6.28 10.26 -5.88
CA ILE A 287 5.46 11.09 -5.00
C ILE A 287 4.00 10.75 -5.32
N THR A 288 3.27 10.23 -4.34
CA THR A 288 1.87 9.81 -4.49
C THR A 288 1.06 10.25 -3.27
N PHE A 289 -0.26 10.10 -3.37
CA PHE A 289 -1.16 10.13 -2.24
C PHE A 289 -1.66 8.71 -1.97
N ASP A 290 -2.17 8.46 -0.78
CA ASP A 290 -2.79 7.20 -0.36
C ASP A 290 -4.21 7.03 -0.96
N GLU A 291 -5.03 8.08 -0.96
CA GLU A 291 -6.41 8.06 -1.44
C GLU A 291 -6.92 9.46 -1.82
N SER A 292 -8.09 9.49 -2.45
CA SER A 292 -8.77 10.74 -2.81
C SER A 292 -9.50 11.38 -1.60
N ASP A 293 -10.21 12.49 -1.82
CA ASP A 293 -10.75 13.36 -0.77
C ASP A 293 -11.83 12.74 0.14
N GLY A 294 -12.49 11.66 -0.28
CA GLY A 294 -13.58 11.07 0.50
C GLY A 294 -14.28 9.92 -0.23
N PRO A 295 -14.84 8.91 0.49
CA PRO A 295 -15.31 7.70 -0.18
C PRO A 295 -16.59 7.99 -0.95
N GLN A 296 -17.32 9.02 -0.53
CA GLN A 296 -18.47 9.54 -1.26
C GLN A 296 -18.08 10.45 -2.43
N SER A 297 -16.84 10.95 -2.46
CA SER A 297 -16.32 11.83 -3.51
C SER A 297 -15.78 11.02 -4.68
N ASP A 298 -14.85 10.10 -4.42
CA ASP A 298 -14.28 9.21 -5.43
C ASP A 298 -13.81 7.89 -4.79
N ALA A 299 -14.47 6.79 -5.16
CA ALA A 299 -14.08 5.43 -4.79
C ALA A 299 -13.79 4.57 -6.03
N SER A 300 -13.36 5.25 -7.11
CA SER A 300 -12.91 4.59 -8.33
C SER A 300 -11.65 3.78 -8.08
N ALA A 301 -11.48 2.75 -8.91
CA ALA A 301 -10.38 1.81 -8.84
C ALA A 301 -9.91 1.47 -10.24
N CYS A 302 -8.75 0.83 -10.34
CA CYS A 302 -8.21 0.35 -11.60
C CYS A 302 -7.70 -1.08 -11.47
N CYS A 303 -7.06 -1.57 -12.54
CA CYS A 303 -6.03 -2.58 -12.38
C CYS A 303 -6.53 -3.95 -11.86
N GLY A 304 -7.81 -4.26 -12.12
CA GLY A 304 -8.45 -5.50 -11.69
C GLY A 304 -8.80 -5.52 -10.21
N GLU A 305 -8.71 -4.39 -9.52
CA GLU A 305 -9.14 -4.25 -8.15
C GLU A 305 -10.65 -4.54 -8.04
N GLY A 306 -10.98 -5.40 -7.11
CA GLY A 306 -12.31 -5.94 -6.94
C GLY A 306 -12.52 -6.39 -5.50
N PRO A 307 -13.65 -7.05 -5.21
CA PRO A 307 -13.92 -7.56 -3.87
C PRO A 307 -12.74 -8.40 -3.37
N GLY A 308 -12.16 -7.98 -2.26
CA GLY A 308 -11.11 -8.71 -1.56
C GLY A 308 -11.70 -9.77 -0.63
N PRO A 309 -10.91 -10.76 -0.20
CA PRO A 309 -11.39 -11.82 0.69
C PRO A 309 -11.82 -11.31 2.08
N ASN A 310 -11.33 -10.14 2.50
CA ASN A 310 -11.65 -9.54 3.79
C ASN A 310 -12.55 -8.29 3.70
N ALA A 311 -12.74 -7.74 2.49
CA ALA A 311 -13.55 -6.54 2.26
C ALA A 311 -14.15 -6.59 0.85
N ALA A 312 -15.49 -6.62 0.76
CA ALA A 312 -16.18 -6.64 -0.52
C ALA A 312 -16.04 -5.32 -1.30
N LEU A 313 -15.85 -4.22 -0.58
CA LEU A 313 -15.65 -2.87 -1.12
C LEU A 313 -14.43 -2.26 -0.41
N PRO A 314 -13.21 -2.45 -0.93
CA PRO A 314 -11.98 -1.91 -0.32
C PRO A 314 -12.01 -0.38 -0.15
N GLY A 315 -12.72 0.32 -1.03
CA GLY A 315 -12.93 1.77 -0.99
C GLY A 315 -14.10 2.22 -0.12
N ILE A 316 -14.61 1.38 0.80
CA ILE A 316 -15.76 1.62 1.69
C ILE A 316 -17.11 1.71 0.95
N THR A 317 -17.23 2.61 -0.02
CA THR A 317 -18.39 2.85 -0.89
C THR A 317 -18.15 2.36 -2.32
N GLY A 318 -16.92 1.98 -2.65
CA GLY A 318 -16.50 1.53 -3.98
C GLY A 318 -15.35 0.53 -3.93
N MET A 319 -14.75 0.28 -5.09
CA MET A 319 -13.72 -0.75 -5.22
C MET A 319 -12.33 -0.28 -4.83
N GLY A 320 -12.06 1.03 -4.76
CA GLY A 320 -10.73 1.57 -4.48
C GLY A 320 -10.77 2.96 -3.85
N GLY A 321 -9.61 3.55 -3.66
CA GLY A 321 -9.41 4.83 -2.97
C GLY A 321 -9.71 6.08 -3.79
N GLY A 322 -10.04 5.93 -5.06
CA GLY A 322 -10.19 7.05 -5.99
C GLY A 322 -8.87 7.42 -6.68
N ARG A 323 -8.98 8.32 -7.66
CA ARG A 323 -7.87 8.74 -8.53
C ARG A 323 -7.08 9.86 -7.87
N VAL A 324 -5.81 9.61 -7.58
CA VAL A 324 -4.91 10.54 -6.88
C VAL A 324 -3.79 11.09 -7.76
N GLY A 325 -3.36 10.30 -8.75
CA GLY A 325 -2.14 10.59 -9.52
C GLY A 325 -0.86 10.31 -8.74
N ALA A 326 0.24 10.14 -9.47
CA ALA A 326 1.57 10.03 -8.89
C ALA A 326 2.59 10.68 -9.83
N LEU A 327 3.68 11.20 -9.27
CA LEU A 327 4.77 11.79 -10.04
C LEU A 327 6.04 10.98 -9.84
N VAL A 328 6.68 10.59 -10.94
CA VAL A 328 7.95 9.87 -10.92
C VAL A 328 9.08 10.78 -11.41
N LEU A 329 10.08 11.00 -10.56
CA LEU A 329 11.32 11.69 -10.90
C LEU A 329 12.47 10.70 -10.90
N SER A 330 13.28 10.69 -11.96
CA SER A 330 14.43 9.80 -12.07
C SER A 330 15.36 10.25 -13.21
N PRO A 331 16.67 9.96 -13.15
CA PRO A 331 17.54 10.01 -14.33
C PRO A 331 17.02 9.20 -15.53
N PHE A 332 16.16 8.20 -15.28
CA PHE A 332 15.55 7.35 -16.31
C PHE A 332 14.22 7.89 -16.87
N THR A 333 13.78 9.06 -16.42
CA THR A 333 12.51 9.69 -16.85
C THR A 333 12.76 10.94 -17.69
N LYS A 334 11.90 11.18 -18.68
CA LYS A 334 11.86 12.42 -19.45
C LYS A 334 10.87 13.36 -18.77
N GLY A 335 11.38 14.42 -18.15
CA GLY A 335 10.56 15.44 -17.48
C GLY A 335 9.50 16.07 -18.38
N GLY A 336 8.37 16.44 -17.77
CA GLY A 336 7.25 17.10 -18.45
C GLY A 336 6.41 16.17 -19.30
N THR A 337 6.53 14.85 -19.08
CA THR A 337 5.70 13.83 -19.76
C THR A 337 4.64 13.27 -18.82
N TRP A 338 3.74 12.46 -19.36
CA TRP A 338 2.69 11.80 -18.58
C TRP A 338 2.39 10.42 -19.14
N SER A 339 1.85 9.56 -18.29
CA SER A 339 1.29 8.26 -18.67
C SER A 339 -0.21 8.22 -18.36
N THR A 340 -0.96 7.60 -19.26
CA THR A 340 -2.39 7.27 -19.07
C THR A 340 -2.60 5.80 -18.72
N THR A 341 -1.51 5.03 -18.54
CA THR A 341 -1.60 3.65 -18.06
C THR A 341 -2.19 3.65 -16.66
N PRO A 342 -3.20 2.81 -16.38
CA PRO A 342 -3.75 2.73 -15.05
C PRO A 342 -2.79 2.01 -14.09
N TYR A 343 -2.55 2.60 -12.93
CA TYR A 343 -1.72 2.10 -11.85
C TYR A 343 -2.41 2.27 -10.49
N ASN A 344 -2.12 1.42 -9.52
CA ASN A 344 -2.50 1.64 -8.12
C ASN A 344 -1.35 1.28 -7.17
N HIS A 345 -1.58 1.27 -5.87
CA HIS A 345 -0.53 0.93 -4.89
C HIS A 345 0.06 -0.48 -5.07
N TYR A 346 -0.72 -1.45 -5.54
CA TYR A 346 -0.19 -2.76 -5.88
C TYR A 346 0.74 -2.68 -7.10
N SER A 347 0.43 -1.83 -8.09
CA SER A 347 1.32 -1.56 -9.22
C SER A 347 2.66 -0.97 -8.77
N LEU A 348 2.63 -0.04 -7.80
CA LEU A 348 3.86 0.54 -7.25
C LEU A 348 4.70 -0.53 -6.56
N LEU A 349 4.11 -1.34 -5.69
CA LEU A 349 4.81 -2.46 -5.04
C LEU A 349 5.40 -3.42 -6.07
N ALA A 350 4.61 -3.85 -7.06
CA ALA A 350 5.08 -4.73 -8.12
C ALA A 350 6.25 -4.13 -8.91
N SER A 351 6.27 -2.81 -9.10
CA SER A 351 7.36 -2.08 -9.77
C SER A 351 8.63 -1.98 -8.92
N ILE A 352 8.48 -1.88 -7.59
CA ILE A 352 9.58 -1.96 -6.63
C ILE A 352 10.18 -3.36 -6.62
N GLU A 353 9.33 -4.39 -6.58
CA GLU A 353 9.74 -5.80 -6.61
C GLU A 353 10.48 -6.12 -7.91
N ASP A 354 9.98 -5.62 -9.04
CA ASP A 354 10.64 -5.65 -10.35
C ASP A 354 12.05 -5.04 -10.31
N THR A 355 12.17 -3.82 -9.77
CA THR A 355 13.44 -3.09 -9.68
C THR A 355 14.52 -3.88 -8.94
N PHE A 356 14.12 -4.62 -7.89
CA PHE A 356 15.04 -5.38 -7.05
C PHE A 356 15.08 -6.89 -7.37
N GLY A 357 14.37 -7.34 -8.40
CA GLY A 357 14.30 -8.76 -8.78
C GLY A 357 13.66 -9.65 -7.70
N LEU A 358 12.69 -9.12 -6.97
CA LEU A 358 11.96 -9.81 -5.90
C LEU A 358 10.71 -10.51 -6.45
N PRO A 359 10.23 -11.58 -5.79
CA PRO A 359 8.94 -12.18 -6.14
C PRO A 359 7.79 -11.24 -5.74
N TYR A 360 6.65 -11.34 -6.42
CA TYR A 360 5.52 -10.45 -6.12
C TYR A 360 4.75 -10.86 -4.85
N LEU A 361 4.46 -9.89 -4.00
CA LEU A 361 3.66 -10.07 -2.78
C LEU A 361 2.18 -9.76 -3.01
N GLY A 362 1.31 -10.59 -2.44
CA GLY A 362 -0.11 -10.29 -2.39
C GLY A 362 -0.70 -9.94 -3.77
N TYR A 363 -1.49 -8.87 -3.82
CA TYR A 363 -2.09 -8.36 -5.05
C TYR A 363 -1.10 -7.76 -6.05
N ALA A 364 0.15 -7.48 -5.67
CA ALA A 364 1.21 -7.15 -6.62
C ALA A 364 1.47 -8.29 -7.62
N GLY A 365 1.16 -9.53 -7.23
CA GLY A 365 1.24 -10.73 -8.08
C GLY A 365 0.01 -11.01 -8.93
N THR A 366 -0.97 -10.09 -8.99
CA THR A 366 -2.21 -10.31 -9.75
C THR A 366 -1.94 -10.31 -11.25
N PRO A 367 -2.43 -11.31 -12.01
CA PRO A 367 -2.29 -11.32 -13.45
C PRO A 367 -2.91 -10.07 -14.11
N GLY A 368 -2.14 -9.43 -15.00
CA GLY A 368 -2.60 -8.24 -15.71
C GLY A 368 -2.44 -6.92 -14.95
N LEU A 369 -1.85 -6.94 -13.75
CA LEU A 369 -1.47 -5.72 -13.05
C LEU A 369 -0.38 -4.98 -13.83
N ASN A 370 -0.64 -3.70 -14.14
CA ASN A 370 0.37 -2.87 -14.79
C ASN A 370 1.51 -2.56 -13.80
N ARG A 371 2.73 -2.51 -14.32
CA ARG A 371 3.97 -2.17 -13.61
C ARG A 371 4.66 -1.06 -14.39
N PHE A 372 5.46 -0.23 -13.72
CA PHE A 372 6.16 0.87 -14.36
C PHE A 372 7.07 0.33 -15.46
N GLY A 373 6.87 0.82 -16.68
CA GLY A 373 7.64 0.39 -17.85
C GLY A 373 8.12 1.58 -18.66
N LEU A 374 8.20 1.40 -19.97
CA LEU A 374 8.69 2.43 -20.90
C LEU A 374 7.79 3.68 -21.00
N ASP A 375 6.57 3.63 -20.47
CA ASP A 375 5.71 4.80 -20.33
C ASP A 375 6.14 5.69 -19.16
N VAL A 376 6.83 5.12 -18.16
CA VAL A 376 7.43 5.83 -17.01
C VAL A 376 8.90 6.10 -17.27
N TYR A 377 9.69 5.07 -17.50
CA TYR A 377 11.14 5.15 -17.71
C TYR A 377 11.47 5.39 -19.19
N ASN A 378 11.14 6.58 -19.65
CA ASN A 378 11.14 6.98 -21.06
C ASN A 378 12.32 7.89 -21.47
N ALA A 379 13.32 8.08 -20.60
CA ALA A 379 14.56 8.73 -20.99
C ALA A 379 15.39 7.83 -21.92
N LYS A 380 16.09 8.43 -22.88
CA LYS A 380 17.12 7.72 -23.64
C LYS A 380 18.35 7.60 -22.75
N VAL A 381 18.64 6.38 -22.30
CA VAL A 381 19.87 6.07 -21.54
C VAL A 381 21.09 6.16 -22.45
#